data_AF-A0A7W7H800-F1
#
_entry.id   AF-A0A7W7H800-F1
#
_cell.length_a   1.000
_cell.length_b   1.000
_cell.length_c   1.000
_cell.angle_alpha   90.00
_cell.angle_beta   90.00
_cell.angle_gamma   90.00
#
_symmetry.space_group_name_H-M   'P 1'
#
loop_
_entity.id
_entity.type
_entity.pdbx_description
1 polymer ?
#
loop_
_entity_poly.entity_id
_entity_poly.type
_entity_poly.pdbx_seq_one_letter_code
_entity_poly.pdbx_strand_id
1 'polypeptide(L)' 'MSQPAQVVTATPKQVGLAYVLWFFFGVIGVHQFYLGKTGRGVLYIFTLGGFFGIGCLIDLFTLPSQVREVNAKNGIVVA' A
#
# COMPACT_ATOMS: atom_id res chain seq x y z
N MET A 1 -19.86 -16.13 -26.79
CA MET A 1 -19.14 -14.86 -27.05
C MET A 1 -18.53 -14.40 -25.75
N SER A 2 -17.21 -14.40 -25.75
CA SER A 2 -16.27 -14.15 -24.66
C SER A 2 -16.58 -12.84 -23.95
N GLN A 3 -16.73 -12.91 -22.62
CA GLN A 3 -16.67 -11.74 -21.73
C GLN A 3 -15.53 -10.84 -22.19
N PRO A 4 -15.74 -9.52 -22.41
CA PRO A 4 -14.62 -8.61 -22.55
C PRO A 4 -13.89 -8.65 -21.20
N ALA A 5 -12.83 -9.48 -21.16
CA ALA A 5 -11.88 -9.51 -20.07
C ALA A 5 -11.53 -8.05 -19.80
N GLN A 6 -11.88 -7.61 -18.60
CA GLN A 6 -11.74 -6.23 -18.15
C GLN A 6 -10.34 -5.76 -18.58
N VAL A 7 -10.27 -4.83 -19.53
CA VAL A 7 -9.03 -4.12 -19.84
C VAL A 7 -8.78 -3.24 -18.63
N VAL A 8 -8.31 -3.84 -17.55
CA VAL A 8 -8.01 -3.15 -16.31
C VAL A 8 -6.79 -2.30 -16.62
N THR A 9 -7.03 -1.08 -17.09
CA THR A 9 -6.06 0.01 -17.21
C THR A 9 -5.66 0.54 -15.83
N ALA A 10 -5.57 -0.33 -14.81
CA ALA A 10 -5.03 0.02 -13.51
C ALA A 10 -3.54 -0.32 -13.53
N THR A 11 -2.70 0.70 -13.47
CA THR A 11 -1.25 0.55 -13.42
C THR A 11 -0.89 -0.26 -12.17
N PRO A 12 0.01 -1.27 -12.27
CA PRO A 12 0.47 -2.01 -11.10
C PRO A 12 1.04 -1.04 -10.08
N LYS A 13 0.55 -1.12 -8.83
CA LYS A 13 1.15 -0.36 -7.72
C LYS A 13 2.57 -0.87 -7.53
N GLN A 14 3.52 0.05 -7.46
CA GLN A 14 4.93 -0.32 -7.32
C GLN A 14 5.35 -0.34 -5.86
N VAL A 15 6.03 -1.42 -5.47
CA VAL A 15 6.61 -1.57 -4.13
C VAL A 15 7.65 -0.49 -3.87
N GLY A 16 8.47 -0.16 -4.86
CA GLY A 16 9.48 0.89 -4.76
C GLY A 16 8.86 2.26 -4.42
N LEU A 17 7.77 2.64 -5.09
CA LEU A 17 7.09 3.89 -4.82
C LEU A 17 6.45 3.90 -3.42
N ALA A 18 5.91 2.76 -2.97
CA ALA A 18 5.42 2.61 -1.61
C ALA A 18 6.54 2.79 -0.56
N TYR A 19 7.75 2.27 -0.81
CA TYR A 19 8.90 2.50 0.07
C TYR A 19 9.40 3.95 0.05
N VAL A 20 9.36 4.63 -1.10
CA VAL A 20 9.69 6.05 -1.18
C VAL A 20 8.71 6.87 -0.32
N LEU A 21 7.40 6.62 -0.47
CA LEU A 21 6.39 7.27 0.36
C LEU A 21 6.57 6.94 1.85
N TRP A 22 6.92 5.69 2.16
CA TRP A 22 7.22 5.28 3.53
C TRP A 22 8.48 5.96 4.10
N PHE A 23 9.52 6.18 3.30
CA PHE A 23 10.74 6.84 3.77
C PHE A 23 10.50 8.33 4.08
N PHE A 24 9.81 9.05 3.21
CA PHE A 24 9.54 10.48 3.40
C PHE A 24 8.39 10.77 4.37
N PHE A 25 7.39 9.90 4.44
CA PHE A 25 6.14 10.12 5.18
C PHE A 25 5.73 8.95 6.09
N GLY A 26 6.65 8.04 6.42
CA GLY A 26 6.34 6.82 7.18
C GLY A 26 5.77 7.11 8.57
N VAL A 27 6.29 8.14 9.25
CA VAL A 27 5.78 8.60 10.55
C VAL A 27 4.36 9.17 10.43
N ILE A 28 3.97 9.66 9.26
CA ILE A 28 2.63 10.19 8.98
C ILE A 28 1.69 9.09 8.44
N GLY A 29 2.22 7.96 7.98
CA GLY A 29 1.43 6.83 7.47
C GLY A 29 0.90 7.02 6.05
N VAL A 30 1.48 7.91 5.24
CA VAL A 30 0.99 8.25 3.89
C VAL A 30 1.07 7.07 2.92
N HIS A 31 1.99 6.13 3.12
CA HIS A 31 2.08 4.90 2.32
C HIS A 31 0.80 4.05 2.39
N GLN A 32 0.06 4.10 3.50
CA GLN A 32 -1.22 3.38 3.64
C GLN A 32 -2.33 4.01 2.79
N PHE A 33 -2.30 5.34 2.61
CA PHE A 33 -3.21 6.03 1.68
C PHE A 33 -2.93 5.64 0.23
N TYR A 34 -1.66 5.48 -0.14
CA TYR A 34 -1.28 4.99 -1.48
C TYR A 34 -1.80 3.58 -1.77
N LEU A 35 -1.85 2.72 -0.74
CA LEU A 35 -2.40 1.37 -0.81
C LEU A 35 -3.94 1.33 -0.70
N GLY A 36 -4.62 2.47 -0.57
CA GLY A 36 -6.08 2.54 -0.40
C GLY A 36 -6.57 2.12 0.99
N LYS A 37 -5.66 1.93 1.95
CA LYS A 37 -5.95 1.54 3.34
C LYS A 37 -6.05 2.79 4.23
N THR A 38 -6.96 3.71 3.87
CA THR A 38 -7.16 5.00 4.55
C THR A 38 -7.39 4.86 6.06
N GLY A 39 -8.18 3.89 6.51
CA GLY A 39 -8.43 3.66 7.94
C GLY A 39 -7.16 3.36 8.74
N ARG A 40 -6.21 2.61 8.18
CA ARG A 40 -4.91 2.33 8.83
C ARG A 40 -4.00 3.55 8.84
N GLY A 41 -4.01 4.37 7.79
CA GLY A 41 -3.27 5.62 7.74
C GLY A 41 -3.76 6.64 8.77
N VAL A 42 -5.08 6.78 8.94
CA VAL A 42 -5.67 7.67 9.95
C VAL A 42 -5.35 7.18 11.37
N LEU A 43 -5.43 5.86 11.61
CA LEU A 43 -5.01 5.28 12.88
C LEU A 43 -3.53 5.60 13.17
N TYR A 44 -2.66 5.52 12.16
CA TYR A 44 -1.26 5.90 12.29
C TYR A 44 -1.04 7.33 12.79
N ILE A 45 -1.76 8.30 12.21
CA ILE A 45 -1.67 9.72 12.61
C ILE A 45 -2.18 9.91 14.04
N PHE A 46 -3.32 9.30 14.38
CA PHE A 46 -3.89 9.35 15.73
C PHE A 46 -3.02 8.64 16.78
N THR A 47 -2.19 7.68 16.36
CA THR A 47 -1.30 6.91 17.23
C THR A 47 0.15 7.46 17.22
N LEU A 48 0.37 8.73 16.84
CA LEU A 48 1.70 9.37 16.73
C LEU A 48 2.70 8.56 15.89
N GLY A 49 2.28 8.12 14.70
CA GLY A 49 3.12 7.40 13.74
C GLY A 49 3.29 5.90 14.01
N GLY A 50 2.35 5.29 14.72
CA GLY A 50 2.35 3.87 15.07
C GLY A 50 2.98 3.55 16.44
N PHE A 51 3.06 4.53 17.34
CA PHE A 51 3.52 4.52 18.75
C PHE A 51 4.99 4.89 19.07
N PHE A 52 6.00 4.57 18.25
CA PHE A 52 7.37 5.15 18.32
C PHE A 52 8.23 4.73 17.10
N GLY A 53 7.59 4.55 15.92
CA GLY A 53 8.25 3.98 14.74
C GLY A 53 8.20 2.45 14.64
N ILE A 54 7.67 1.73 15.65
CA ILE A 54 7.45 0.27 15.59
C ILE A 54 6.52 -0.09 14.43
N GLY A 55 5.43 0.68 14.25
CA GLY A 55 4.56 0.52 13.08
C GLY A 55 5.35 0.58 11.78
N CYS A 56 6.23 1.59 11.61
CA CYS A 56 7.03 1.73 10.40
C CYS A 56 7.90 0.50 10.14
N LEU A 57 8.48 -0.07 11.21
CA LEU A 57 9.30 -1.27 11.15
C LEU A 57 8.49 -2.50 10.67
N ILE A 58 7.26 -2.67 11.17
CA ILE A 58 6.37 -3.73 10.73
C ILE A 58 5.94 -3.52 9.27
N ASP A 59 5.66 -2.28 8.89
CA ASP A 59 5.32 -1.96 7.51
C ASP A 59 6.49 -2.25 6.57
N LEU A 60 7.76 -2.10 6.96
CA LEU A 60 8.92 -2.45 6.12
C LEU A 60 8.85 -3.88 5.58
N PHE A 61 8.44 -4.85 6.41
CA PHE A 61 8.29 -6.25 6.01
C PHE A 61 6.94 -6.54 5.35
N THR A 62 5.89 -5.82 5.75
CA THR A 62 4.53 -6.11 5.31
C THR A 62 4.18 -5.40 3.99
N LEU A 63 4.84 -4.28 3.66
CA LEU A 63 4.61 -3.47 2.45
C LEU A 63 4.61 -4.27 1.14
N PRO A 64 5.61 -5.12 0.83
CA PRO A 64 5.62 -5.89 -0.41
C PRO A 64 4.44 -6.84 -0.51
N SER A 65 4.07 -7.48 0.61
CA SER A 65 2.87 -8.33 0.68
C SER A 65 1.59 -7.53 0.44
N GLN A 66 1.48 -6.33 1.04
CA GLN A 66 0.32 -5.45 0.85
C GLN A 66 0.18 -4.93 -0.58
N VAL A 67 1.29 -4.56 -1.22
CA VAL A 67 1.27 -4.14 -2.64
C VAL A 67 0.82 -5.30 -3.53
N ARG A 68 1.32 -6.51 -3.27
CA ARG A 68 0.93 -7.71 -4.01
C ARG A 68 -0.56 -8.04 -3.80
N GLU A 69 -1.04 -7.93 -2.57
CA GLU A 69 -2.45 -8.13 -2.23
C GLU A 69 -3.35 -7.10 -2.91
N VAL A 70 -2.96 -5.82 -2.92
CA VAL A 70 -3.72 -4.75 -3.58
C VAL A 70 -3.73 -4.94 -5.09
N ASN A 71 -2.59 -5.27 -5.71
CA ASN A 71 -2.54 -5.57 -7.14
C ASN A 71 -3.38 -6.80 -7.49
N ALA A 72 -3.33 -7.86 -6.68
CA ALA A 72 -4.14 -9.06 -6.87
C ALA A 72 -5.65 -8.77 -6.73
N LYS A 73 -6.05 -7.97 -5.73
CA LYS A 73 -7.45 -7.52 -5.55
C LYS A 73 -7.94 -6.68 -6.73
N ASN A 74 -7.05 -5.89 -7.33
CA ASN A 74 -7.36 -5.09 -8.52
C ASN A 74 -7.35 -5.92 -9.81
N GLY A 75 -7.14 -7.24 -9.75
CA GLY A 75 -7.05 -8.09 -10.95
C GLY A 75 -5.77 -7.90 -11.76
N ILE A 76 -4.76 -7.23 -11.18
CA ILE A 76 -3.46 -6.97 -11.82
C ILE A 76 -2.54 -8.14 -11.46
N VAL A 77 -2.54 -9.16 -12.31
CA VAL A 77 -1.59 -10.28 -12.24
C VAL A 77 -0.29 -9.83 -12.90
N VAL A 78 0.64 -9.33 -12.09
CA VAL A 78 2.02 -9.07 -12.53
C VAL A 78 2.71 -10.45 -12.58
N ALA A 79 2.76 -11.04 -13.77
CA ALA A 79 3.44 -12.31 -14.04
C ALA A 79 4.96 -12.16 -13.99
#